data_AF-A0A971NUS2-F1
#
_entry.id   AF-A0A971NUS2-F1
#
_cell.length_a   1.000
_cell.length_b   1.000
_cell.length_c   1.000
_cell.angle_alpha   90.00
_cell.angle_beta   90.00
_cell.angle_gamma   90.00
#
_symmetry.space_group_name_H-M   'P 1'
#
loop_
_entity.id
_entity.type
_entity.pdbx_description
1 polymer ?
#
loop_
_entity_poly.entity_id
_entity_poly.type
_entity_poly.pdbx_seq_one_letter_code
_entity_poly.pdbx_strand_id
1 'polypeptide(L)'
;MIDLKKRIKGGLYGQALGDSYAMPAWLSPQATWDYYGGYITKFLDGPAEHPVHFTLKAGQVTDDTEQAVFIAREYIKDGKASAEGAARALIKWYDYVGGDNCPFVGPSSRRAIIALKRGEDPYKTGATGDTNGAAMRISVVGLMHPGDLEGAVADAVLTSVPSHYTDIAVSGASAVAGAVAEALKEDATVQSVVEAGIRAAEMGMKHGNPWMGASSAKRIALAAEIARKDMPVRERIQEIYDIIGTTLAITEAVPAAFGMFVMADGDPMETARLAAALSGDADTVGAMACAISGAFKGIDAFPKEVIETLERVNAWANFPELAEQLYEVATRK
;
A
#
# COMPACT_ATOMS: atom_id res chain seq x y z
N MET A 1 -10.35 4.01 23.89
CA MET A 1 -10.89 3.41 22.65
C MET A 1 -10.66 4.43 21.54
N ILE A 2 -10.13 3.99 20.39
CA ILE A 2 -9.82 4.86 19.27
C ILE A 2 -11.06 4.93 18.38
N ASP A 3 -11.52 6.14 18.10
CA ASP A 3 -12.66 6.40 17.23
C ASP A 3 -12.40 5.94 15.78
N LEU A 4 -13.40 5.37 15.11
CA LEU A 4 -13.32 4.86 13.74
C LEU A 4 -12.81 5.92 12.76
N LYS A 5 -13.26 7.17 12.92
CA LYS A 5 -12.80 8.29 12.09
C LYS A 5 -11.29 8.52 12.22
N LYS A 6 -10.74 8.37 13.44
CA LYS A 6 -9.30 8.47 13.68
C LYS A 6 -8.53 7.29 13.07
N ARG A 7 -9.11 6.09 13.07
CA ARG A 7 -8.55 4.91 12.39
C ARG A 7 -8.53 5.10 10.88
N ILE A 8 -9.64 5.55 10.28
CA ILE A 8 -9.72 5.83 8.84
C ILE A 8 -8.70 6.90 8.44
N LYS A 9 -8.64 8.01 9.17
CA LYS A 9 -7.62 9.05 8.94
C LYS A 9 -6.21 8.47 9.12
N GLY A 10 -5.98 7.66 10.16
CA GLY A 10 -4.71 7.01 10.40
C GLY A 10 -4.27 6.12 9.23
N GLY A 11 -5.17 5.32 8.65
CA GLY A 11 -4.83 4.47 7.51
C GLY A 11 -4.48 5.25 6.25
N LEU A 12 -5.23 6.32 5.95
CA LEU A 12 -4.93 7.19 4.81
C LEU A 12 -3.58 7.92 4.98
N TYR A 13 -3.30 8.44 6.17
CA TYR A 13 -2.01 9.10 6.46
C TYR A 13 -0.88 8.09 6.58
N GLY A 14 -1.18 6.87 7.02
CA GLY A 14 -0.26 5.75 7.05
C GLY A 14 0.27 5.41 5.67
N GLN A 15 -0.62 5.29 4.68
CA GLN A 15 -0.22 5.14 3.28
C GLN A 15 0.80 6.21 2.87
N ALA A 16 0.45 7.49 3.04
CA ALA A 16 1.30 8.60 2.64
C ALA A 16 2.64 8.67 3.42
N LEU A 17 2.61 8.31 4.71
CA LEU A 17 3.81 8.22 5.55
C LEU A 17 4.76 7.16 5.00
N GLY A 18 4.29 5.93 4.84
CA GLY A 18 5.14 4.81 4.48
C GLY A 18 5.78 4.98 3.10
N ASP A 19 4.97 5.38 2.13
CA ASP A 19 5.37 5.78 0.78
C ASP A 19 6.53 6.79 0.83
N SER A 20 6.26 7.99 1.37
CA SER A 20 7.21 9.11 1.29
C SER A 20 8.40 9.01 2.26
N TYR A 21 8.29 8.22 3.34
CA TYR A 21 9.37 8.01 4.30
C TYR A 21 10.38 6.97 3.82
N ALA A 22 9.91 5.93 3.12
CA ALA A 22 10.74 4.84 2.62
C ALA A 22 11.27 5.09 1.20
N MET A 23 10.66 5.99 0.43
CA MET A 23 11.13 6.49 -0.87
C MET A 23 12.65 6.70 -1.02
N PRO A 24 13.39 7.30 -0.05
CA PRO A 24 14.82 7.54 -0.20
C PRO A 24 15.71 6.30 0.07
N ALA A 25 15.13 5.14 0.44
CA ALA A 25 15.89 3.91 0.64
C ALA A 25 16.47 3.38 -0.68
N TRP A 26 17.63 2.72 -0.61
CA TRP A 26 18.29 2.11 -1.75
C TRP A 26 17.69 0.74 -2.10
N LEU A 27 18.23 0.11 -3.15
CA LEU A 27 17.74 -1.18 -3.66
C LEU A 27 18.12 -2.38 -2.80
N SER A 28 18.98 -2.23 -1.78
CA SER A 28 19.31 -3.31 -0.84
C SER A 28 19.54 -2.77 0.58
N PRO A 29 19.28 -3.58 1.63
CA PRO A 29 19.45 -3.14 3.02
C PRO A 29 20.84 -2.59 3.30
N GLN A 30 21.88 -3.31 2.88
CA GLN A 30 23.27 -2.92 3.12
C GLN A 30 23.60 -1.59 2.43
N ALA A 31 23.14 -1.37 1.19
CA ALA A 31 23.37 -0.10 0.49
C ALA A 31 22.69 1.07 1.21
N THR A 32 21.46 0.88 1.68
CA THR A 32 20.75 1.89 2.48
C THR A 32 21.50 2.19 3.78
N TRP A 33 21.93 1.16 4.51
CA TRP A 33 22.59 1.33 5.79
C TRP A 33 23.95 1.99 5.66
N ASP A 34 24.72 1.64 4.63
CA ASP A 34 26.02 2.25 4.36
C ASP A 34 25.87 3.70 3.93
N TYR A 35 24.91 4.01 3.05
CA TYR A 35 24.69 5.36 2.56
C TYR A 35 24.26 6.33 3.68
N TYR A 36 23.34 5.90 4.55
CA TYR A 36 22.83 6.75 5.64
C TYR A 36 23.60 6.60 6.97
N GLY A 37 24.62 5.75 7.04
CA GLY A 37 25.34 5.44 8.27
C GLY A 37 24.47 4.79 9.34
N GLY A 38 23.40 4.09 8.94
CA GLY A 38 22.41 3.53 9.84
C GLY A 38 21.01 3.49 9.23
N TYR A 39 20.01 3.85 10.04
CA TYR A 39 18.62 3.90 9.60
C TYR A 39 18.24 5.31 9.16
N ILE A 40 17.33 5.40 8.20
CA ILE A 40 16.60 6.64 7.91
C ILE A 40 15.76 6.99 9.15
N THR A 41 15.86 8.23 9.62
CA THR A 41 15.24 8.68 10.89
C THR A 41 14.30 9.88 10.72
N LYS A 42 14.15 10.39 9.49
CA LYS A 42 13.28 11.50 9.11
C LYS A 42 12.98 11.42 7.61
N PHE A 43 12.03 12.22 7.14
CA PHE A 43 11.85 12.44 5.71
C PHE A 43 13.14 13.02 5.07
N LEU A 44 13.54 12.45 3.94
CA LEU A 44 14.71 12.85 3.18
C LEU A 44 14.33 13.00 1.70
N ASP A 45 15.02 13.88 1.00
CA ASP A 45 14.97 13.92 -0.47
C ASP A 45 15.49 12.59 -1.02
N GLY A 46 15.00 12.18 -2.19
CA GLY A 46 15.59 11.09 -2.94
C GLY A 46 17.05 11.43 -3.28
N PRO A 47 18.03 10.54 -3.03
CA PRO A 47 19.42 10.78 -3.41
C PRO A 47 19.55 11.11 -4.90
N ALA A 48 20.43 12.05 -5.26
CA ALA A 48 20.59 12.46 -6.66
C ALA A 48 21.05 11.30 -7.57
N GLU A 49 21.74 10.33 -6.99
CA GLU A 49 22.21 9.11 -7.66
C GLU A 49 21.19 7.96 -7.61
N HIS A 50 20.04 8.15 -6.98
CA HIS A 50 19.04 7.10 -6.82
C HIS A 50 18.43 6.71 -8.18
N PRO A 51 18.34 5.43 -8.54
CA PRO A 51 17.94 5.02 -9.89
C PRO A 51 16.47 5.34 -10.23
N VAL A 52 15.62 5.50 -9.22
CA VAL A 52 14.18 5.74 -9.39
C VAL A 52 13.81 7.15 -8.90
N HIS A 53 13.94 7.41 -7.60
CA HIS A 53 13.45 8.61 -6.91
C HIS A 53 14.34 9.88 -6.91
N PHE A 54 15.31 10.00 -7.83
CA PHE A 54 16.34 11.07 -7.80
C PHE A 54 15.83 12.52 -7.82
N THR A 55 14.57 12.77 -8.16
CA THR A 55 13.97 14.12 -8.14
C THR A 55 12.96 14.35 -7.02
N LEU A 56 12.60 13.33 -6.25
CA LEU A 56 11.52 13.41 -5.26
C LEU A 56 12.00 14.09 -3.98
N LYS A 57 11.09 14.86 -3.36
CA LYS A 57 11.39 15.66 -2.16
C LYS A 57 10.97 14.96 -0.88
N ALA A 58 11.61 15.35 0.22
CA ALA A 58 11.27 14.87 1.56
C ALA A 58 9.76 15.03 1.85
N GLY A 59 9.09 13.90 2.11
CA GLY A 59 7.65 13.84 2.40
C GLY A 59 6.75 13.92 1.16
N GLN A 60 7.31 13.96 -0.04
CA GLN A 60 6.56 13.84 -1.29
C GLN A 60 6.20 12.37 -1.53
N VAL A 61 4.93 12.11 -1.80
CA VAL A 61 4.44 10.76 -2.12
C VAL A 61 4.74 10.36 -3.57
N THR A 62 4.75 9.05 -3.83
CA THR A 62 4.95 8.41 -5.15
C THR A 62 3.61 7.99 -5.78
N ASP A 63 3.67 7.19 -6.85
CA ASP A 63 2.48 6.70 -7.53
C ASP A 63 1.58 5.82 -6.66
N ASP A 64 2.11 5.25 -5.58
CA ASP A 64 1.40 4.49 -4.56
C ASP A 64 0.25 5.27 -3.92
N THR A 65 0.57 6.37 -3.23
CA THR A 65 -0.45 7.23 -2.62
C THR A 65 -1.21 8.02 -3.66
N GLU A 66 -0.57 8.43 -4.75
CA GLU A 66 -1.26 9.14 -5.82
C GLU A 66 -2.41 8.31 -6.38
N GLN A 67 -2.16 7.08 -6.82
CA GLN A 67 -3.22 6.23 -7.35
C GLN A 67 -4.30 5.92 -6.31
N ALA A 68 -3.92 5.71 -5.04
CA ALA A 68 -4.89 5.50 -3.96
C ALA A 68 -5.84 6.70 -3.78
N VAL A 69 -5.30 7.92 -3.80
CA VAL A 69 -6.09 9.15 -3.70
C VAL A 69 -7.05 9.29 -4.88
N PHE A 70 -6.59 9.02 -6.12
CA PHE A 70 -7.45 9.08 -7.30
C PHE A 70 -8.55 8.01 -7.28
N ILE A 71 -8.26 6.80 -6.80
CA ILE A 71 -9.25 5.73 -6.61
C ILE A 71 -10.30 6.14 -5.58
N ALA A 72 -9.87 6.60 -4.41
CA ALA A 72 -10.77 7.05 -3.35
C ALA A 72 -11.73 8.13 -3.86
N ARG A 73 -11.23 9.12 -4.60
CA ARG A 73 -12.06 10.20 -5.18
C ARG A 73 -13.13 9.69 -6.13
N GLU A 74 -12.80 8.75 -7.03
CA GLU A 74 -13.81 8.18 -7.93
C GLU A 74 -14.85 7.36 -7.16
N TYR A 75 -14.44 6.59 -6.16
CA TYR A 75 -15.36 5.76 -5.38
C TYR A 75 -16.26 6.57 -4.45
N ILE A 76 -15.73 7.64 -3.83
CA ILE A 76 -16.53 8.61 -3.07
C ILE A 76 -17.58 9.26 -3.97
N LYS A 77 -17.17 9.70 -5.17
CA LYS A 77 -18.07 10.34 -6.14
C LYS A 77 -19.18 9.39 -6.59
N ASP A 78 -18.85 8.13 -6.88
CA ASP A 78 -19.80 7.13 -7.33
C ASP A 78 -20.62 6.50 -6.18
N GLY A 79 -20.17 6.68 -4.95
CA GLY A 79 -20.73 6.07 -3.74
C GLY A 79 -20.49 4.56 -3.63
N LYS A 80 -19.63 3.98 -4.49
CA LYS A 80 -19.30 2.55 -4.52
C LYS A 80 -18.01 2.29 -5.31
N ALA A 81 -17.35 1.17 -5.02
CA ALA A 81 -16.28 0.67 -5.87
C ALA A 81 -16.82 0.09 -7.19
N SER A 82 -16.01 0.20 -8.24
CA SER A 82 -16.26 -0.43 -9.54
C SER A 82 -14.98 -0.53 -10.36
N ALA A 83 -14.94 -1.46 -11.31
CA ALA A 83 -13.83 -1.59 -12.25
C ALA A 83 -13.73 -0.36 -13.17
N GLU A 84 -14.86 0.19 -13.58
CA GLU A 84 -14.94 1.41 -14.38
C GLU A 84 -14.48 2.63 -13.60
N GLY A 85 -14.84 2.73 -12.31
CA GLY A 85 -14.35 3.77 -11.42
C GLY A 85 -12.84 3.71 -11.25
N ALA A 86 -12.28 2.51 -11.02
CA ALA A 86 -10.84 2.31 -10.96
C ALA A 86 -10.17 2.67 -12.30
N ALA A 87 -10.72 2.24 -13.44
CA ALA A 87 -10.19 2.59 -14.76
C ALA A 87 -10.12 4.11 -14.98
N ARG A 88 -11.20 4.83 -14.62
CA ARG A 88 -11.23 6.30 -14.69
C ARG A 88 -10.21 6.94 -13.76
N ALA A 89 -10.06 6.43 -12.54
CA ALA A 89 -9.07 6.91 -11.58
C ALA A 89 -7.65 6.79 -12.14
N LEU A 90 -7.31 5.64 -12.74
CA LEU A 90 -5.99 5.41 -13.34
C LEU A 90 -5.71 6.31 -14.55
N ILE A 91 -6.70 6.53 -15.42
CA ILE A 91 -6.56 7.46 -16.54
C ILE A 91 -6.33 8.89 -16.03
N LYS A 92 -7.14 9.34 -15.05
CA LYS A 92 -7.02 10.68 -14.47
C LYS A 92 -5.68 10.91 -13.79
N TRP A 93 -5.20 9.91 -13.03
CA TRP A 93 -3.89 9.96 -12.41
C TRP A 93 -2.79 10.04 -13.48
N TYR A 94 -2.85 9.18 -14.50
CA TYR A 94 -1.87 9.17 -15.59
C TYR A 94 -1.79 10.53 -16.30
N ASP A 95 -2.93 11.14 -16.60
CA ASP A 95 -2.98 12.46 -17.22
C ASP A 95 -2.44 13.56 -16.28
N TYR A 96 -2.73 13.46 -14.98
CA TYR A 96 -2.23 14.40 -13.96
C TYR A 96 -0.70 14.40 -13.85
N VAL A 97 -0.06 13.22 -13.88
CA VAL A 97 1.40 13.12 -13.76
C VAL A 97 2.15 13.44 -15.07
N GLY A 98 1.44 13.77 -16.16
CA GLY A 98 2.04 14.08 -17.46
C GLY A 98 2.19 12.87 -18.39
N GLY A 99 1.53 11.75 -18.05
CA GLY A 99 1.40 10.55 -18.88
C GLY A 99 2.74 9.97 -19.30
N ASP A 100 2.98 9.90 -20.61
CA ASP A 100 4.20 9.26 -21.13
C ASP A 100 5.50 9.96 -20.75
N ASN A 101 5.43 11.26 -20.39
CA ASN A 101 6.59 12.05 -19.99
C ASN A 101 6.97 11.84 -18.52
N CYS A 102 6.14 11.15 -17.73
CA CYS A 102 6.45 10.85 -16.34
C CYS A 102 7.37 9.62 -16.23
N PRO A 103 8.56 9.75 -15.61
CA PRO A 103 9.49 8.63 -15.46
C PRO A 103 9.02 7.63 -14.38
N PHE A 104 8.10 8.02 -13.50
CA PHE A 104 7.65 7.22 -12.36
C PHE A 104 6.51 6.25 -12.70
N VAL A 105 5.90 6.33 -13.90
CA VAL A 105 4.82 5.41 -14.24
C VAL A 105 5.37 4.04 -14.63
N GLY A 106 5.12 3.06 -13.75
CA GLY A 106 5.51 1.66 -13.95
C GLY A 106 4.97 1.03 -15.24
N PRO A 107 5.67 0.03 -15.81
CA PRO A 107 5.38 -0.52 -17.13
C PRO A 107 4.02 -1.24 -17.21
N SER A 108 3.61 -1.93 -16.15
CA SER A 108 2.31 -2.62 -16.08
C SER A 108 1.16 -1.62 -16.09
N SER A 109 1.22 -0.60 -15.22
CA SER A 109 0.24 0.49 -15.17
C SER A 109 0.17 1.23 -16.50
N ARG A 110 1.32 1.57 -17.10
CA ARG A 110 1.39 2.25 -18.41
C ARG A 110 0.67 1.45 -19.50
N ARG A 111 0.98 0.15 -19.64
CA ARG A 111 0.36 -0.72 -20.64
C ARG A 111 -1.15 -0.80 -20.46
N ALA A 112 -1.62 -1.00 -19.23
CA ALA A 112 -3.05 -1.05 -18.91
C ALA A 112 -3.75 0.28 -19.23
N ILE A 113 -3.17 1.41 -18.81
CA ILE A 113 -3.77 2.73 -19.00
C ILE A 113 -3.81 3.12 -20.49
N ILE A 114 -2.78 2.81 -21.26
CA ILE A 114 -2.78 3.04 -22.72
C ILE A 114 -3.90 2.23 -23.39
N ALA A 115 -4.11 0.97 -23.00
CA ALA A 115 -5.20 0.15 -23.52
C ALA A 115 -6.57 0.74 -23.14
N LEU A 116 -6.76 1.16 -21.89
CA LEU A 116 -7.97 1.84 -21.43
C LEU A 116 -8.25 3.13 -22.23
N LYS A 117 -7.23 3.95 -22.48
CA LYS A 117 -7.35 5.19 -23.28
C LYS A 117 -7.70 4.93 -24.75
N ARG A 118 -7.45 3.73 -25.26
CA ARG A 118 -7.90 3.28 -26.60
C ARG A 118 -9.35 2.79 -26.62
N GLY A 119 -10.03 2.79 -25.48
CA GLY A 119 -11.41 2.31 -25.34
C GLY A 119 -11.51 0.80 -25.20
N GLU A 120 -10.42 0.12 -24.83
CA GLU A 120 -10.47 -1.30 -24.50
C GLU A 120 -11.26 -1.55 -23.22
N ASP A 121 -11.88 -2.72 -23.14
CA ASP A 121 -12.70 -3.15 -22.01
C ASP A 121 -11.83 -3.28 -20.73
N PRO A 122 -12.15 -2.54 -19.63
CA PRO A 122 -11.42 -2.63 -18.37
C PRO A 122 -11.26 -4.05 -17.83
N TYR A 123 -12.20 -4.95 -18.14
CA TYR A 123 -12.13 -6.35 -17.71
C TYR A 123 -11.08 -7.18 -18.44
N LYS A 124 -10.42 -6.61 -19.45
CA LYS A 124 -9.37 -7.27 -20.25
C LYS A 124 -8.00 -6.64 -20.09
N THR A 125 -7.92 -5.34 -19.77
CA THR A 125 -6.66 -4.59 -19.76
C THR A 125 -5.68 -5.01 -18.67
N GLY A 126 -6.19 -5.58 -17.56
CA GLY A 126 -5.36 -6.06 -16.46
C GLY A 126 -4.92 -7.52 -16.54
N ALA A 127 -5.23 -8.23 -17.63
CA ALA A 127 -5.21 -9.71 -17.64
C ALA A 127 -3.89 -10.39 -17.25
N THR A 128 -2.76 -9.69 -17.35
CA THR A 128 -1.41 -10.23 -17.09
C THR A 128 -0.61 -9.40 -16.08
N GLY A 129 -1.25 -8.50 -15.32
CA GLY A 129 -0.55 -7.71 -14.32
C GLY A 129 -0.26 -8.52 -13.06
N ASP A 130 1.01 -8.69 -12.73
CA ASP A 130 1.52 -9.49 -11.60
C ASP A 130 2.39 -8.69 -10.60
N THR A 131 2.62 -7.42 -10.89
CA THR A 131 3.30 -6.49 -9.98
C THR A 131 2.39 -6.04 -8.83
N ASN A 132 2.99 -5.50 -7.78
CA ASN A 132 2.31 -5.02 -6.57
C ASN A 132 1.43 -3.77 -6.75
N GLY A 133 1.39 -3.18 -7.96
CA GLY A 133 0.58 -2.00 -8.27
C GLY A 133 -0.92 -2.13 -7.96
N ALA A 134 -1.44 -3.37 -7.87
CA ALA A 134 -2.79 -3.62 -7.36
C ALA A 134 -2.93 -3.32 -5.86
N ALA A 135 -1.96 -3.78 -5.06
CA ALA A 135 -2.00 -3.73 -3.60
C ALA A 135 -1.52 -2.38 -3.05
N MET A 136 -0.56 -1.74 -3.70
CA MET A 136 0.01 -0.48 -3.23
C MET A 136 -1.01 0.65 -3.04
N ARG A 137 -2.10 0.59 -3.80
CA ARG A 137 -3.16 1.60 -3.84
C ARG A 137 -4.48 1.17 -3.21
N ILE A 138 -4.52 -0.01 -2.57
CA ILE A 138 -5.77 -0.66 -2.17
C ILE A 138 -6.23 -0.33 -0.75
N SER A 139 -5.40 0.35 0.05
CA SER A 139 -5.76 0.64 1.44
C SER A 139 -7.09 1.37 1.56
N VAL A 140 -7.35 2.33 0.66
CA VAL A 140 -8.60 3.12 0.64
C VAL A 140 -9.84 2.27 0.46
N VAL A 141 -9.73 1.11 -0.21
CA VAL A 141 -10.82 0.14 -0.29
C VAL A 141 -11.05 -0.50 1.07
N GLY A 142 -10.00 -0.98 1.74
CA GLY A 142 -10.13 -1.50 3.11
C GLY A 142 -10.71 -0.47 4.09
N LEU A 143 -10.39 0.82 3.91
CA LEU A 143 -10.93 1.91 4.73
C LEU A 143 -12.45 2.11 4.58
N MET A 144 -13.03 1.69 3.45
CA MET A 144 -14.48 1.75 3.21
C MET A 144 -15.26 0.61 3.87
N HIS A 145 -14.56 -0.41 4.40
CA HIS A 145 -15.18 -1.66 4.89
C HIS A 145 -14.81 -1.97 6.35
N PRO A 146 -15.23 -1.16 7.35
CA PRO A 146 -14.86 -1.40 8.75
C PRO A 146 -15.33 -2.77 9.26
N GLY A 147 -14.40 -3.70 9.43
CA GLY A 147 -14.69 -5.07 9.87
C GLY A 147 -15.42 -5.96 8.85
N ASP A 148 -15.66 -5.49 7.62
CA ASP A 148 -16.29 -6.27 6.54
C ASP A 148 -15.21 -6.84 5.61
N LEU A 149 -14.78 -8.08 5.90
CA LEU A 149 -13.72 -8.74 5.15
C LEU A 149 -14.17 -9.08 3.72
N GLU A 150 -15.38 -9.61 3.58
CA GLU A 150 -15.97 -10.00 2.31
C GLU A 150 -16.20 -8.81 1.38
N GLY A 151 -16.71 -7.70 1.91
CA GLY A 151 -16.87 -6.43 1.18
C GLY A 151 -15.52 -5.87 0.71
N ALA A 152 -14.52 -5.85 1.59
CA ALA A 152 -13.17 -5.41 1.25
C ALA A 152 -12.54 -6.25 0.12
N VAL A 153 -12.71 -7.57 0.15
CA VAL A 153 -12.22 -8.47 -0.91
C VAL A 153 -12.96 -8.22 -2.22
N ALA A 154 -14.30 -8.12 -2.19
CA ALA A 154 -15.10 -7.89 -3.39
C ALA A 154 -14.68 -6.60 -4.11
N ASP A 155 -14.49 -5.52 -3.37
CA ASP A 155 -14.07 -4.24 -3.94
C ASP A 155 -12.59 -4.23 -4.33
N ALA A 156 -11.73 -4.98 -3.64
CA ALA A 156 -10.34 -5.16 -4.04
C ALA A 156 -10.21 -5.88 -5.38
N VAL A 157 -11.06 -6.88 -5.63
CA VAL A 157 -11.17 -7.54 -6.94
C VAL A 157 -11.51 -6.51 -8.01
N LEU A 158 -12.60 -5.76 -7.83
CA LEU A 158 -13.05 -4.73 -8.80
C LEU A 158 -11.98 -3.67 -9.08
N THR A 159 -11.26 -3.24 -8.06
CA THR A 159 -10.19 -2.23 -8.17
C THR A 159 -8.96 -2.75 -8.94
N SER A 160 -8.73 -4.06 -8.90
CA SER A 160 -7.59 -4.71 -9.54
C SER A 160 -7.84 -4.97 -11.03
N VAL A 161 -9.10 -5.25 -11.42
CA VAL A 161 -9.58 -5.53 -12.78
C VAL A 161 -8.86 -4.73 -13.90
N PRO A 162 -8.82 -3.38 -13.86
CA PRO A 162 -8.33 -2.60 -14.99
C PRO A 162 -6.83 -2.69 -15.26
N SER A 163 -6.02 -3.25 -14.34
CA SER A 163 -4.55 -3.23 -14.49
C SER A 163 -3.81 -4.48 -14.03
N HIS A 164 -4.39 -5.23 -13.09
CA HIS A 164 -3.74 -6.35 -12.42
C HIS A 164 -4.79 -7.40 -12.04
N TYR A 165 -5.42 -7.99 -13.05
CA TYR A 165 -6.47 -9.00 -12.92
C TYR A 165 -5.92 -10.42 -13.08
N THR A 166 -4.80 -10.69 -12.42
CA THR A 166 -4.28 -12.04 -12.20
C THR A 166 -4.68 -12.51 -10.80
N ASP A 167 -4.80 -13.82 -10.60
CA ASP A 167 -5.16 -14.41 -9.31
C ASP A 167 -4.19 -14.05 -8.19
N ILE A 168 -2.89 -14.04 -8.47
CA ILE A 168 -1.86 -13.62 -7.50
C ILE A 168 -1.95 -12.12 -7.17
N ALA A 169 -2.28 -11.27 -8.16
CA ALA A 169 -2.40 -9.84 -7.92
C ALA A 169 -3.64 -9.50 -7.10
N VAL A 170 -4.77 -10.13 -7.43
CA VAL A 170 -6.00 -9.98 -6.67
C VAL A 170 -5.84 -10.56 -5.27
N SER A 171 -5.15 -11.68 -5.11
CA SER A 171 -4.81 -12.26 -3.80
C SER A 171 -4.03 -11.26 -2.93
N GLY A 172 -2.94 -10.67 -3.44
CA GLY A 172 -2.15 -9.69 -2.68
C GLY A 172 -2.91 -8.41 -2.35
N ALA A 173 -3.66 -7.85 -3.31
CA ALA A 173 -4.48 -6.66 -3.08
C ALA A 173 -5.58 -6.91 -2.03
N SER A 174 -6.23 -8.07 -2.10
CA SER A 174 -7.23 -8.50 -1.12
C SER A 174 -6.62 -8.63 0.27
N ALA A 175 -5.38 -9.13 0.39
CA ALA A 175 -4.69 -9.24 1.66
C ALA A 175 -4.58 -7.90 2.39
N VAL A 176 -4.11 -6.86 1.67
CA VAL A 176 -3.93 -5.52 2.23
C VAL A 176 -5.28 -4.89 2.56
N ALA A 177 -6.26 -4.97 1.65
CA ALA A 177 -7.60 -4.44 1.88
C ALA A 177 -8.27 -5.08 3.11
N GLY A 178 -8.21 -6.40 3.22
CA GLY A 178 -8.77 -7.15 4.35
C GLY A 178 -8.07 -6.88 5.68
N ALA A 179 -6.74 -6.71 5.67
CA ALA A 179 -5.99 -6.32 6.86
C ALA A 179 -6.35 -4.91 7.33
N VAL A 180 -6.49 -3.96 6.40
CA VAL A 180 -6.94 -2.60 6.72
C VAL A 180 -8.36 -2.61 7.28
N ALA A 181 -9.28 -3.36 6.66
CA ALA A 181 -10.66 -3.52 7.13
C ALA A 181 -10.74 -4.08 8.56
N GLU A 182 -9.97 -5.13 8.87
CA GLU A 182 -9.88 -5.70 10.22
C GLU A 182 -9.25 -4.72 11.21
N ALA A 183 -8.21 -3.98 10.80
CA ALA A 183 -7.53 -2.98 11.64
C ALA A 183 -8.45 -1.82 12.08
N LEU A 184 -9.60 -1.62 11.42
CA LEU A 184 -10.60 -0.63 11.81
C LEU A 184 -11.46 -1.07 13.00
N LYS A 185 -11.46 -2.35 13.39
CA LYS A 185 -12.24 -2.84 14.53
C LYS A 185 -11.66 -2.37 15.85
N GLU A 186 -12.53 -2.21 16.85
CA GLU A 186 -12.12 -1.75 18.18
C GLU A 186 -11.23 -2.76 18.92
N ASP A 187 -11.49 -4.05 18.71
CA ASP A 187 -10.82 -5.19 19.33
C ASP A 187 -9.72 -5.81 18.46
N ALA A 188 -9.36 -5.14 17.36
CA ALA A 188 -8.30 -5.60 16.46
C ALA A 188 -6.99 -5.82 17.23
N THR A 189 -6.28 -6.89 16.87
CA THR A 189 -4.93 -7.18 17.36
C THR A 189 -3.98 -7.34 16.18
N VAL A 190 -2.67 -7.23 16.40
CA VAL A 190 -1.67 -7.52 15.34
C VAL A 190 -1.92 -8.92 14.74
N GLN A 191 -2.25 -9.90 15.58
CA GLN A 191 -2.56 -11.25 15.12
C GLN A 191 -3.84 -11.31 14.28
N SER A 192 -4.95 -10.68 14.72
CA SER A 192 -6.21 -10.73 13.95
C SER A 192 -6.08 -10.03 12.60
N VAL A 193 -5.32 -8.92 12.52
CA VAL A 193 -5.02 -8.20 11.28
C VAL A 193 -4.23 -9.08 10.30
N VAL A 194 -3.22 -9.79 10.77
CA VAL A 194 -2.45 -10.75 9.95
C VAL A 194 -3.34 -11.89 9.46
N GLU A 195 -4.15 -12.48 10.35
CA GLU A 195 -5.08 -13.56 10.01
C GLU A 195 -6.17 -13.11 9.01
N ALA A 196 -6.67 -11.88 9.14
CA ALA A 196 -7.59 -11.30 8.18
C ALA A 196 -6.92 -11.11 6.81
N GLY A 197 -5.69 -10.61 6.76
CA GLY A 197 -4.93 -10.50 5.52
C GLY A 197 -4.70 -11.85 4.83
N ILE A 198 -4.37 -12.89 5.60
CA ILE A 198 -4.21 -14.27 5.06
C ILE A 198 -5.54 -14.78 4.49
N ARG A 199 -6.65 -14.68 5.24
CA ARG A 199 -7.96 -15.11 4.77
C ARG A 199 -8.41 -14.35 3.52
N ALA A 200 -8.20 -13.03 3.49
CA ALA A 200 -8.53 -12.20 2.34
C ALA A 200 -7.67 -12.56 1.13
N ALA A 201 -6.38 -12.87 1.31
CA ALA A 201 -5.53 -13.38 0.23
C ALA A 201 -6.07 -14.69 -0.37
N GLU A 202 -6.53 -15.63 0.47
CA GLU A 202 -7.11 -16.90 0.03
C GLU A 202 -8.46 -16.72 -0.69
N MET A 203 -9.27 -15.74 -0.27
CA MET A 203 -10.50 -15.38 -0.95
C MET A 203 -10.21 -14.73 -2.31
N GLY A 204 -9.31 -13.74 -2.34
CA GLY A 204 -8.90 -13.02 -3.55
C GLY A 204 -8.29 -13.93 -4.62
N MET A 205 -7.54 -14.96 -4.22
CA MET A 205 -6.94 -15.96 -5.12
C MET A 205 -7.97 -16.72 -5.98
N LYS A 206 -9.26 -16.68 -5.62
CA LYS A 206 -10.34 -17.33 -6.38
C LYS A 206 -10.84 -16.48 -7.56
N HIS A 207 -10.27 -15.29 -7.75
CA HIS A 207 -10.66 -14.31 -8.76
C HIS A 207 -9.46 -13.96 -9.66
N GLY A 208 -9.72 -13.35 -10.82
CA GLY A 208 -8.65 -13.03 -11.77
C GLY A 208 -8.24 -14.21 -12.66
N ASN A 209 -7.33 -13.94 -13.59
CA ASN A 209 -6.79 -14.94 -14.49
C ASN A 209 -5.69 -15.76 -13.79
N PRO A 210 -5.62 -17.08 -14.00
CA PRO A 210 -4.53 -17.90 -13.48
C PRO A 210 -3.15 -17.37 -13.90
N TRP A 211 -2.24 -17.20 -12.95
CA TRP A 211 -0.88 -16.73 -13.21
C TRP A 211 0.18 -17.46 -12.40
N MET A 212 1.44 -17.28 -12.79
CA MET A 212 2.58 -17.89 -12.12
C MET A 212 3.00 -17.04 -10.92
N GLY A 213 3.08 -17.62 -9.72
CA GLY A 213 3.55 -16.91 -8.54
C GLY A 213 3.48 -17.75 -7.27
N ALA A 214 4.19 -17.31 -6.23
CA ALA A 214 4.10 -17.93 -4.92
C ALA A 214 2.82 -17.51 -4.19
N SER A 215 2.37 -18.30 -3.20
CA SER A 215 1.18 -17.95 -2.42
C SER A 215 1.47 -16.78 -1.47
N SER A 216 0.81 -15.63 -1.70
CA SER A 216 0.88 -14.46 -0.81
C SER A 216 0.43 -14.82 0.61
N ALA A 217 -0.65 -15.59 0.77
CA ALA A 217 -1.15 -16.06 2.06
C ALA A 217 -0.08 -16.81 2.87
N LYS A 218 0.58 -17.81 2.27
CA LYS A 218 1.64 -18.58 2.94
C LYS A 218 2.88 -17.74 3.23
N ARG A 219 3.23 -16.81 2.34
CA ARG A 219 4.38 -15.92 2.53
C ARG A 219 4.11 -14.85 3.59
N ILE A 220 2.87 -14.36 3.72
CA ILE A 220 2.46 -13.48 4.83
C ILE A 220 2.68 -14.20 6.17
N ALA A 221 2.24 -15.46 6.29
CA ALA A 221 2.48 -16.26 7.49
C ALA A 221 3.98 -16.39 7.79
N LEU A 222 4.79 -16.73 6.79
CA LEU A 222 6.24 -16.85 6.94
C LEU A 222 6.91 -15.52 7.32
N ALA A 223 6.51 -14.40 6.71
CA ALA A 223 7.02 -13.08 7.04
C ALA A 223 6.68 -12.69 8.50
N ALA A 224 5.46 -13.01 8.96
CA ALA A 224 5.05 -12.81 10.35
C ALA A 224 5.80 -13.72 11.33
N GLU A 225 6.19 -14.93 10.94
CA GLU A 225 7.07 -15.80 11.73
C GLU A 225 8.49 -15.22 11.86
N ILE A 226 9.11 -14.81 10.75
CA ILE A 226 10.43 -14.17 10.74
C ILE A 226 10.41 -12.90 11.60
N ALA A 227 9.37 -12.08 11.45
CA ALA A 227 9.17 -10.86 12.21
C ALA A 227 9.16 -11.08 13.73
N ARG A 228 8.75 -12.26 14.21
CA ARG A 228 8.65 -12.60 15.65
C ARG A 228 9.85 -13.34 16.20
N LYS A 229 10.85 -13.67 15.38
CA LYS A 229 12.07 -14.35 15.85
C LYS A 229 12.78 -13.49 16.90
N ASP A 230 13.26 -14.15 17.95
CA ASP A 230 14.12 -13.54 18.96
C ASP A 230 15.55 -13.40 18.39
N MET A 231 15.74 -12.37 17.57
CA MET A 231 17.02 -12.06 16.93
C MET A 231 17.14 -10.54 16.68
N PRO A 232 18.37 -10.02 16.47
CA PRO A 232 18.58 -8.59 16.22
C PRO A 232 17.73 -8.05 15.07
N VAL A 233 17.25 -6.81 15.19
CA VAL A 233 16.35 -6.18 14.21
C VAL A 233 16.92 -6.21 12.79
N ARG A 234 18.22 -5.91 12.61
CA ARG A 234 18.87 -5.96 11.29
C ARG A 234 18.85 -7.35 10.68
N GLU A 235 19.04 -8.38 11.48
CA GLU A 235 19.04 -9.77 11.00
C GLU A 235 17.62 -10.19 10.57
N ARG A 236 16.58 -9.79 11.31
CA ARG A 236 15.18 -10.00 10.86
C ARG A 236 14.87 -9.28 9.55
N ILE A 237 15.31 -8.03 9.42
CA ILE A 237 15.15 -7.26 8.18
C ILE A 237 15.84 -8.00 7.03
N GLN A 238 17.08 -8.44 7.24
CA GLN A 238 17.84 -9.18 6.23
C GLN A 238 17.17 -10.51 5.86
N GLU A 239 16.64 -11.27 6.83
CA GLU A 239 15.90 -12.50 6.55
C GLU A 239 14.61 -12.25 5.75
N ILE A 240 13.87 -11.18 6.05
CA ILE A 240 12.70 -10.79 5.24
C ILE A 240 13.15 -10.46 3.83
N TYR A 241 14.21 -9.66 3.66
CA TYR A 241 14.75 -9.33 2.35
C TYR A 241 15.18 -10.59 1.56
N ASP A 242 15.91 -11.51 2.17
CA ASP A 242 16.50 -12.67 1.50
C ASP A 242 15.49 -13.80 1.22
N ILE A 243 14.51 -14.01 2.10
CA ILE A 243 13.58 -15.15 2.03
C ILE A 243 12.24 -14.72 1.40
N ILE A 244 11.73 -13.56 1.81
CA ILE A 244 10.44 -13.03 1.36
C ILE A 244 10.60 -12.14 0.13
N GLY A 245 11.73 -11.47 -0.03
CA GLY A 245 11.93 -10.54 -1.14
C GLY A 245 11.18 -9.22 -0.93
N THR A 246 11.66 -8.20 -1.64
CA THR A 246 11.10 -6.84 -1.68
C THR A 246 11.25 -6.24 -3.07
N THR A 247 10.85 -7.01 -4.08
CA THR A 247 10.77 -6.54 -5.46
C THR A 247 9.37 -6.04 -5.79
N LEU A 248 9.18 -5.61 -7.05
CA LEU A 248 7.88 -5.23 -7.60
C LEU A 248 6.88 -6.42 -7.64
N ALA A 249 7.31 -7.66 -7.43
CA ALA A 249 6.43 -8.81 -7.44
C ALA A 249 5.48 -8.77 -6.25
N ILE A 250 4.17 -8.86 -6.50
CA ILE A 250 3.16 -8.77 -5.44
C ILE A 250 3.32 -9.86 -4.37
N THR A 251 3.80 -11.03 -4.79
CA THR A 251 4.05 -12.18 -3.92
C THR A 251 5.24 -12.00 -2.99
N GLU A 252 5.98 -10.90 -3.12
CA GLU A 252 7.11 -10.51 -2.26
C GLU A 252 6.76 -9.26 -1.44
N ALA A 253 6.37 -8.17 -2.12
CA ALA A 253 6.10 -6.89 -1.47
C ALA A 253 4.96 -6.96 -0.44
N VAL A 254 3.84 -7.65 -0.75
CA VAL A 254 2.72 -7.76 0.20
C VAL A 254 3.14 -8.52 1.46
N PRO A 255 3.68 -9.75 1.39
CA PRO A 255 4.22 -10.42 2.57
C PRO A 255 5.25 -9.60 3.36
N ALA A 256 6.17 -8.91 2.69
CA ALA A 256 7.15 -8.06 3.35
C ALA A 256 6.50 -6.93 4.17
N ALA A 257 5.44 -6.30 3.64
CA ALA A 257 4.67 -5.28 4.35
C ALA A 257 4.01 -5.82 5.64
N PHE A 258 3.46 -7.03 5.60
CA PHE A 258 2.94 -7.70 6.81
C PHE A 258 4.06 -7.99 7.81
N GLY A 259 5.24 -8.41 7.33
CA GLY A 259 6.43 -8.58 8.17
C GLY A 259 6.81 -7.29 8.90
N MET A 260 6.87 -6.17 8.19
CA MET A 260 7.19 -4.85 8.79
C MET A 260 6.14 -4.41 9.82
N PHE A 261 4.85 -4.58 9.50
CA PHE A 261 3.75 -4.30 10.43
C PHE A 261 3.87 -5.11 11.73
N VAL A 262 4.16 -6.41 11.63
CA VAL A 262 4.34 -7.30 12.80
C VAL A 262 5.59 -6.92 13.60
N MET A 263 6.71 -6.63 12.94
CA MET A 263 7.95 -6.23 13.62
C MET A 263 7.79 -4.94 14.41
N ALA A 264 6.94 -4.02 13.94
CA ALA A 264 6.67 -2.73 14.57
C ALA A 264 5.59 -2.78 15.67
N ASP A 265 5.00 -3.95 15.96
CA ASP A 265 3.81 -4.08 16.83
C ASP A 265 2.66 -3.11 16.42
N GLY A 266 2.55 -2.89 15.11
CA GLY A 266 1.60 -1.99 14.49
C GLY A 266 1.84 -0.50 14.77
N ASP A 267 2.98 -0.05 15.30
CA ASP A 267 3.32 1.37 15.39
C ASP A 267 3.64 1.96 14.01
N PRO A 268 2.96 3.04 13.55
CA PRO A 268 3.12 3.53 12.18
C PRO A 268 4.49 4.16 11.90
N MET A 269 5.10 4.83 12.89
CA MET A 269 6.41 5.45 12.70
C MET A 269 7.52 4.41 12.66
N GLU A 270 7.47 3.42 13.55
CA GLU A 270 8.41 2.30 13.52
C GLU A 270 8.21 1.44 12.27
N THR A 271 6.96 1.25 11.82
CA THR A 271 6.67 0.54 10.56
C THR A 271 7.34 1.25 9.38
N ALA A 272 7.21 2.57 9.27
CA ALA A 272 7.84 3.36 8.20
C ALA A 272 9.37 3.26 8.25
N ARG A 273 9.95 3.34 9.47
CA ARG A 273 11.40 3.22 9.69
C ARG A 273 11.93 1.84 9.30
N LEU A 274 11.20 0.78 9.62
CA LEU A 274 11.57 -0.59 9.28
C LEU A 274 11.42 -0.86 7.79
N ALA A 275 10.35 -0.39 7.15
CA ALA A 275 10.17 -0.49 5.69
C ALA A 275 11.30 0.22 4.92
N ALA A 276 11.66 1.43 5.33
CA ALA A 276 12.80 2.15 4.77
C ALA A 276 14.12 1.39 4.97
N ALA A 277 14.30 0.75 6.13
CA ALA A 277 15.49 -0.06 6.41
C ALA A 277 15.52 -1.37 5.61
N LEU A 278 14.36 -1.92 5.25
CA LEU A 278 14.20 -3.14 4.45
C LEU A 278 14.61 -2.95 2.99
N SER A 279 14.51 -1.73 2.46
CA SER A 279 15.03 -1.39 1.13
C SER A 279 14.32 -2.15 0.00
N GLY A 280 14.86 -2.11 -1.21
CA GLY A 280 14.21 -2.69 -2.39
C GLY A 280 13.10 -1.78 -2.88
N ASP A 281 11.89 -2.31 -3.03
CA ASP A 281 10.67 -1.56 -3.30
C ASP A 281 10.05 -1.01 -2.00
N ALA A 282 10.84 -0.16 -1.32
CA ALA A 282 10.63 0.21 0.06
C ALA A 282 9.43 1.16 0.26
N ASP A 283 9.19 2.07 -0.67
CA ASP A 283 8.03 2.96 -0.70
C ASP A 283 6.74 2.16 -0.81
N THR A 284 6.66 1.17 -1.70
CA THR A 284 5.47 0.31 -1.82
C THR A 284 5.21 -0.52 -0.57
N VAL A 285 6.25 -1.18 -0.06
CA VAL A 285 6.15 -1.94 1.20
C VAL A 285 5.75 -1.04 2.35
N GLY A 286 6.35 0.16 2.42
CA GLY A 286 6.04 1.20 3.38
C GLY A 286 4.58 1.63 3.31
N ALA A 287 4.08 1.98 2.13
CA ALA A 287 2.72 2.43 1.90
C ALA A 287 1.70 1.42 2.43
N MET A 288 1.85 0.14 2.07
CA MET A 288 0.95 -0.93 2.51
C MET A 288 1.05 -1.16 4.02
N ALA A 289 2.27 -1.31 4.55
CA ALA A 289 2.47 -1.61 5.98
C ALA A 289 2.01 -0.46 6.89
N CYS A 290 2.31 0.77 6.47
CA CYS A 290 1.94 1.97 7.20
C CYS A 290 0.45 2.27 7.10
N ALA A 291 -0.22 1.94 5.98
CA ALA A 291 -1.67 2.02 5.91
C ALA A 291 -2.35 1.06 6.92
N ILE A 292 -1.84 -0.17 7.06
CA ILE A 292 -2.33 -1.14 8.03
C ILE A 292 -2.09 -0.65 9.47
N SER A 293 -0.87 -0.26 9.83
CA SER A 293 -0.55 0.27 11.18
C SER A 293 -1.28 1.57 11.50
N GLY A 294 -1.43 2.46 10.52
CA GLY A 294 -2.19 3.69 10.64
C GLY A 294 -3.67 3.43 10.92
N ALA A 295 -4.30 2.48 10.22
CA ALA A 295 -5.66 2.04 10.52
C ALA A 295 -5.75 1.40 11.91
N PHE A 296 -4.71 0.65 12.30
CA PHE A 296 -4.65 -0.07 13.57
C PHE A 296 -4.45 0.82 14.81
N LYS A 297 -3.66 1.89 14.72
CA LYS A 297 -3.38 2.81 15.86
C LYS A 297 -4.12 4.14 15.77
N GLY A 298 -4.62 4.50 14.59
CA GLY A 298 -5.27 5.78 14.32
C GLY A 298 -4.29 6.96 14.24
N ILE A 299 -4.81 8.09 13.77
CA ILE A 299 -4.01 9.29 13.47
C ILE A 299 -3.27 9.88 14.67
N ASP A 300 -3.77 9.68 15.90
CA ASP A 300 -3.14 10.23 17.11
C ASP A 300 -1.79 9.55 17.44
N ALA A 301 -1.48 8.41 16.82
CA ALA A 301 -0.17 7.76 16.95
C ALA A 301 0.93 8.45 16.13
N PHE A 302 0.57 9.36 15.23
CA PHE A 302 1.52 10.07 14.37
C PHE A 302 2.00 11.35 15.07
N PRO A 303 3.31 11.67 15.02
CA PRO A 303 3.80 12.97 15.43
C PRO A 303 3.15 14.09 14.61
N LYS A 304 2.84 15.22 15.25
CA LYS A 304 2.12 16.33 14.60
C LYS A 304 2.88 16.90 13.41
N GLU A 305 4.20 17.01 13.54
CA GLU A 305 5.13 17.46 12.51
C GLU A 305 5.14 16.57 11.26
N VAL A 306 4.87 15.26 11.43
CA VAL A 306 4.75 14.31 10.32
C VAL A 306 3.47 14.59 9.55
N ILE A 307 2.34 14.74 10.25
CA ILE A 307 1.04 15.10 9.66
C ILE A 307 1.15 16.44 8.90
N GLU A 308 1.72 17.46 9.54
CA GLU A 308 1.89 18.80 8.94
C GLU A 308 2.80 18.76 7.70
N THR A 309 3.84 17.92 7.70
CA THR A 309 4.72 17.74 6.53
C THR A 309 3.97 17.08 5.38
N LEU A 310 3.23 15.99 5.65
CA LEU A 310 2.46 15.28 4.62
C LEU A 310 1.38 16.18 4.00
N GLU A 311 0.64 16.94 4.81
CA GLU A 311 -0.38 17.89 4.32
C GLU A 311 0.25 19.02 3.50
N ARG A 312 1.37 19.58 3.95
CA ARG A 312 2.04 20.71 3.28
C ARG A 312 2.65 20.31 1.94
N VAL A 313 3.38 19.19 1.90
CA VAL A 313 4.11 18.75 0.69
C VAL A 313 3.14 18.20 -0.36
N ASN A 314 2.04 17.58 0.09
CA ASN A 314 1.06 16.92 -0.78
C ASN A 314 -0.30 17.62 -0.73
N ALA A 315 -0.32 18.96 -0.70
CA ALA A 315 -1.53 19.75 -0.56
C ALA A 315 -2.61 19.45 -1.63
N TRP A 316 -2.19 19.00 -2.82
CA TRP A 316 -3.07 18.57 -3.91
C TRP A 316 -3.98 17.38 -3.54
N ALA A 317 -3.56 16.54 -2.57
CA ALA A 317 -4.32 15.37 -2.14
C ALA A 317 -5.50 15.74 -1.24
N ASN A 318 -5.37 16.82 -0.46
CA ASN A 318 -6.32 17.25 0.57
C ASN A 318 -6.74 16.09 1.49
N PHE A 319 -5.75 15.46 2.13
CA PHE A 319 -5.96 14.32 3.02
C PHE A 319 -7.01 14.55 4.13
N PRO A 320 -7.14 15.74 4.75
CA PRO A 320 -8.19 15.99 5.74
C PRO A 320 -9.61 15.79 5.18
N GLU A 321 -9.90 16.38 4.02
CA GLU A 321 -11.21 16.24 3.37
C GLU A 321 -11.44 14.82 2.87
N LEU A 322 -10.41 14.21 2.28
CA LEU A 322 -10.50 12.85 1.77
C LEU A 322 -10.79 11.83 2.88
N ALA A 323 -10.17 11.99 4.05
CA ALA A 323 -10.45 11.15 5.22
C ALA A 323 -11.88 11.30 5.73
N GLU A 324 -12.44 12.52 5.72
CA GLU A 324 -13.83 12.77 6.09
C GLU A 324 -14.79 12.05 5.14
N GLN A 325 -14.57 12.19 3.84
CA GLN A 325 -15.42 11.59 2.82
C GLN A 325 -15.33 10.05 2.84
N LEU A 326 -14.14 9.49 3.10
CA LEU A 326 -13.99 8.04 3.32
C LEU A 326 -14.75 7.57 4.56
N TYR A 327 -14.72 8.33 5.66
CA TYR A 327 -15.50 8.02 6.85
C TYR A 327 -17.01 8.05 6.57
N GLU A 328 -17.50 9.02 5.80
CA GLU A 328 -18.90 9.06 5.37
C GLU A 328 -19.27 7.83 4.54
N VAL A 329 -18.42 7.42 3.60
CA VAL A 329 -18.67 6.21 2.79
C VAL A 329 -18.70 4.97 3.67
N ALA A 330 -17.72 4.81 4.57
CA ALA A 330 -17.59 3.66 5.46
C ALA A 330 -18.74 3.53 6.48
N THR A 331 -19.54 4.59 6.68
CA THR A 331 -20.66 4.63 7.64
C THR A 331 -22.03 4.67 6.96
N ARG A 332 -22.09 4.73 5.63
CA ARG A 332 -23.35 4.59 4.88
C ARG A 332 -23.83 3.15 4.96
N LYS A 333 -25.06 2.96 5.45
CA LYS A 333 -25.78 1.68 5.49
C LYS A 333 -26.63 1.49 4.24
#